data_AF-A0A154P9S2-F1
#
_entry.id   AF-A0A154P9S2-F1
#
_cell.length_a   1.000
_cell.length_b   1.000
_cell.length_c   1.000
_cell.angle_alpha   90.00
_cell.angle_beta   90.00
_cell.angle_gamma   90.00
#
_symmetry.space_group_name_H-M   'P 1'
#
loop_
_entity.id
_entity.type
_entity.pdbx_description
1 polymer ?
#
loop_
_entity_poly.entity_id
_entity_poly.type
_entity_poly.pdbx_seq_one_letter_code
_entity_poly.pdbx_strand_id
1 'polypeptide(L)'
;NFTTKFDFITEKLLILTKVKNVETKLINSYLCDLNKLDYQYVTILNNDILQLLIKQLCITATPVETVMVQNLCKLLTSLVQNNVKLQHQTFASVKQWLLEITESALPIVHKDILITLKCILVNIEFDDINLVSIIFFIKKYVM
;
A
#
# COMPACT_ATOMS: atom_id res chain seq x y z
N ASN A 1 -17.05 3.45 -16.05
CA ASN A 1 -15.90 4.37 -16.00
C ASN A 1 -14.98 3.93 -14.85
N PHE A 2 -13.71 3.60 -15.13
CA PHE A 2 -12.75 3.14 -14.12
C PHE A 2 -12.48 4.19 -13.05
N THR A 3 -12.35 5.47 -13.43
CA THR A 3 -12.15 6.60 -12.52
C THR A 3 -13.29 6.72 -11.51
N THR A 4 -14.54 6.74 -11.97
CA THR A 4 -15.71 6.82 -11.07
C THR A 4 -15.78 5.65 -10.08
N LYS A 5 -15.39 4.46 -10.51
CA LYS A 5 -15.35 3.28 -9.63
C LYS A 5 -14.19 3.37 -8.63
N PHE A 6 -13.03 3.86 -9.07
CA PHE A 6 -11.90 4.13 -8.20
C PHE A 6 -12.27 5.13 -7.10
N ASP A 7 -12.84 6.28 -7.46
CA ASP A 7 -13.23 7.33 -6.52
C ASP A 7 -14.25 6.78 -5.49
N PHE A 8 -15.28 6.09 -5.97
CA PHE A 8 -16.30 5.47 -5.11
C PHE A 8 -15.68 4.49 -4.10
N ILE A 9 -14.82 3.58 -4.54
CA ILE A 9 -14.21 2.58 -3.64
C ILE A 9 -13.26 3.28 -2.66
N THR A 10 -12.48 4.26 -3.11
CA THR A 10 -11.53 5.02 -2.29
C THR A 10 -12.26 5.78 -1.17
N GLU A 11 -13.38 6.43 -1.48
CA GLU A 11 -14.23 7.09 -0.48
C GLU A 11 -14.82 6.10 0.53
N LYS A 12 -15.34 4.96 0.05
CA LYS A 12 -15.90 3.91 0.94
C LYS A 12 -14.84 3.36 1.88
N LEU A 13 -13.65 3.05 1.37
CA LEU A 13 -12.52 2.60 2.17
C LEU A 13 -12.14 3.65 3.23
N LEU A 14 -12.05 4.92 2.85
CA LEU A 14 -11.67 5.99 3.77
C LEU A 14 -12.69 6.15 4.92
N ILE A 15 -13.98 5.99 4.64
CA ILE A 15 -15.02 5.98 5.67
C ILE A 15 -14.80 4.81 6.62
N LEU A 16 -14.64 3.60 6.08
CA LEU A 16 -14.48 2.37 6.87
C LEU A 16 -13.24 2.41 7.78
N THR A 17 -12.14 2.99 7.31
CA THR A 17 -10.91 3.09 8.11
C THR A 17 -10.99 4.11 9.25
N LYS A 18 -12.00 4.99 9.26
CA LYS A 18 -12.18 6.01 10.31
C LYS A 18 -13.08 5.55 11.47
N VAL A 19 -13.78 4.42 11.32
CA VAL A 19 -14.72 3.93 12.32
C VAL A 19 -13.98 3.22 13.46
N LYS A 20 -14.43 3.41 14.71
CA LYS A 20 -13.82 2.78 15.90
C LYS A 20 -13.84 1.24 15.87
N ASN A 21 -14.84 0.66 15.23
CA ASN A 21 -14.96 -0.78 15.01
C ASN A 21 -14.56 -1.10 13.58
N VAL A 22 -13.28 -1.39 13.38
CA VAL A 22 -12.71 -1.65 12.06
C VAL A 22 -13.19 -3.02 11.55
N GLU A 23 -14.02 -3.00 10.51
CA GLU A 23 -14.47 -4.22 9.82
C GLU A 23 -13.43 -4.66 8.78
N THR A 24 -12.34 -5.27 9.22
CA THR A 24 -11.20 -5.59 8.34
C THR A 24 -11.58 -6.50 7.15
N LYS A 25 -12.54 -7.42 7.33
CA LYS A 25 -13.09 -8.22 6.23
C LYS A 25 -13.74 -7.36 5.13
N LEU A 26 -14.50 -6.34 5.53
CA LEU A 26 -15.19 -5.45 4.59
C LEU A 26 -14.18 -4.53 3.89
N ILE A 27 -13.23 -3.97 4.65
CA ILE A 27 -12.11 -3.18 4.09
C ILE A 27 -11.35 -4.01 3.08
N ASN A 28 -11.00 -5.25 3.41
CA ASN A 28 -10.28 -6.14 2.51
C ASN A 28 -11.08 -6.50 1.25
N SER A 29 -12.41 -6.63 1.34
CA SER A 29 -13.27 -6.81 0.17
C SER A 29 -13.20 -5.63 -0.79
N TYR A 30 -13.34 -4.40 -0.27
CA TYR A 30 -13.23 -3.19 -1.07
C TYR A 30 -11.82 -3.00 -1.64
N LEU A 31 -10.78 -3.34 -0.87
CA LEU A 31 -9.39 -3.30 -1.33
C LEU A 31 -9.13 -4.29 -2.46
N CYS A 32 -9.72 -5.49 -2.38
CA CYS A 32 -9.70 -6.47 -3.46
C CYS A 32 -10.39 -5.93 -4.73
N ASP A 33 -11.53 -5.26 -4.58
CA ASP A 33 -12.23 -4.63 -5.72
C ASP A 33 -11.44 -3.47 -6.33
N LEU A 34 -10.74 -2.69 -5.50
CA LEU A 34 -9.83 -1.65 -5.95
C LEU A 34 -8.67 -2.23 -6.79
N ASN A 35 -8.11 -3.35 -6.33
CA ASN A 35 -7.03 -4.09 -7.01
C ASN A 35 -7.43 -4.80 -8.31
N LYS A 36 -8.72 -4.84 -8.65
CA LYS A 36 -9.23 -5.36 -9.93
C LYS A 36 -9.33 -4.28 -11.01
N LEU A 37 -9.15 -3.00 -10.64
CA LEU A 37 -9.19 -1.91 -11.61
C LEU A 37 -7.94 -1.93 -12.49
N ASP A 38 -8.13 -1.53 -13.74
CA ASP A 38 -7.01 -1.27 -14.63
C ASP A 38 -6.54 0.18 -14.43
N TYR A 39 -5.40 0.32 -13.75
CA TYR A 39 -4.85 1.61 -13.36
C TYR A 39 -4.34 2.42 -14.55
N GLN A 40 -4.11 1.79 -15.72
CA GLN A 40 -3.77 2.52 -16.94
C GLN A 40 -4.91 3.47 -17.37
N TYR A 41 -6.15 3.16 -16.97
CA TYR A 41 -7.35 3.92 -17.33
C TYR A 41 -7.98 4.67 -16.13
N VAL A 42 -7.29 4.73 -14.99
CA VAL A 42 -7.74 5.47 -13.80
C VAL A 42 -7.09 6.85 -13.79
N THR A 43 -7.92 7.89 -13.78
CA THR A 43 -7.48 9.27 -13.49
C THR A 43 -7.65 9.55 -12.01
N ILE A 44 -6.58 9.81 -11.28
CA ILE A 44 -6.67 10.16 -9.85
C ILE A 44 -7.01 11.64 -9.74
N LEU A 45 -8.29 11.93 -9.48
CA LEU A 45 -8.80 13.30 -9.38
C LEU A 45 -8.48 13.94 -8.02
N ASN A 46 -8.48 13.15 -6.94
CA ASN A 46 -8.22 13.62 -5.59
C ASN A 46 -7.04 12.87 -4.95
N ASN A 47 -5.84 13.36 -5.20
CA ASN A 47 -4.62 12.77 -4.65
C ASN A 47 -4.61 12.81 -3.12
N ASP A 48 -5.07 13.88 -2.48
CA ASP A 48 -5.01 14.00 -1.01
C ASP A 48 -5.87 12.95 -0.30
N ILE A 49 -7.06 12.65 -0.83
CA ILE A 49 -7.91 11.55 -0.33
C ILE A 49 -7.19 10.21 -0.46
N LEU A 50 -6.54 9.96 -1.61
CA LEU A 50 -5.79 8.73 -1.84
C LEU A 50 -4.62 8.59 -0.87
N GLN A 51 -3.84 9.66 -0.66
CA GLN A 51 -2.71 9.68 0.26
C GLN A 51 -3.16 9.43 1.70
N LEU A 52 -4.26 10.06 2.13
CA LEU A 52 -4.86 9.80 3.43
C LEU A 52 -5.32 8.35 3.57
N LEU A 53 -5.98 7.80 2.55
CA LEU A 53 -6.42 6.40 2.56
C LEU A 53 -5.22 5.46 2.72
N ILE A 54 -4.14 5.66 1.97
CA ILE A 54 -2.94 4.82 2.06
C ILE A 54 -2.40 4.82 3.49
N LYS A 55 -2.30 5.99 4.13
CA LYS A 55 -1.86 6.11 5.52
C LYS A 55 -2.77 5.31 6.47
N GLN A 56 -4.09 5.43 6.30
CA GLN A 56 -5.05 4.70 7.13
C GLN A 56 -4.97 3.19 6.91
N LEU A 57 -4.80 2.73 5.66
CA LEU A 57 -4.62 1.31 5.36
C LEU A 57 -3.33 0.75 5.97
N CYS A 58 -2.24 1.52 6.00
CA CYS A 58 -1.00 1.12 6.68
C CYS A 58 -1.17 0.93 8.19
N ILE A 59 -2.07 1.69 8.83
CA ILE A 59 -2.41 1.52 10.25
C ILE A 59 -3.27 0.27 10.46
N THR A 60 -4.22 0.03 9.55
CA THR A 60 -5.18 -1.07 9.67
C THR A 60 -4.58 -2.44 9.34
N ALA A 61 -3.73 -2.53 8.30
CA ALA A 61 -3.22 -3.80 7.79
C ALA A 61 -2.11 -4.38 8.67
N THR A 62 -2.47 -5.15 9.69
CA THR A 62 -1.48 -5.76 10.60
C THR A 62 -0.77 -6.97 9.96
N PRO A 63 0.44 -7.36 10.44
CA PRO A 63 1.19 -8.49 9.89
C PRO A 63 0.45 -9.85 9.93
N VAL A 64 -0.52 -10.01 10.84
CA VAL A 64 -1.33 -11.23 10.99
C VAL A 64 -2.39 -11.34 9.89
N GLU A 65 -2.85 -10.22 9.34
CA GLU A 65 -3.89 -10.17 8.31
C GLU A 65 -3.32 -10.37 6.91
N THR A 66 -2.81 -11.58 6.66
CA THR A 66 -2.11 -11.95 5.41
C THR A 66 -2.81 -11.47 4.14
N VAL A 67 -4.11 -11.72 3.97
CA VAL A 67 -4.85 -11.31 2.78
C VAL A 67 -4.88 -9.78 2.61
N MET A 68 -5.02 -9.05 3.71
CA MET A 68 -5.01 -7.58 3.69
C MET A 68 -3.63 -7.04 3.35
N VAL A 69 -2.57 -7.65 3.90
CA VAL A 69 -1.18 -7.32 3.56
C VAL A 69 -0.92 -7.52 2.06
N GLN A 70 -1.34 -8.65 1.49
CA GLN A 70 -1.19 -8.93 0.05
C GLN A 70 -1.95 -7.91 -0.80
N ASN A 71 -3.18 -7.60 -0.42
CA ASN A 71 -3.99 -6.63 -1.13
C ASN A 71 -3.41 -5.20 -1.03
N LEU A 72 -2.87 -4.80 0.11
CA LEU A 72 -2.24 -3.49 0.26
C LEU A 72 -0.93 -3.41 -0.53
N CYS A 73 -0.11 -4.48 -0.51
CA CYS A 73 1.08 -4.61 -1.37
C CYS A 73 0.74 -4.43 -2.84
N LYS A 74 -0.30 -5.12 -3.33
CA LYS A 74 -0.76 -5.01 -4.71
C LYS A 74 -1.25 -3.59 -5.05
N LEU A 75 -2.01 -2.95 -4.15
CA LEU A 75 -2.47 -1.58 -4.35
C LEU A 75 -1.27 -0.63 -4.50
N LEU A 76 -0.32 -0.68 -3.57
CA LEU A 76 0.87 0.18 -3.57
C LEU A 76 1.70 -0.02 -4.85
N THR A 77 1.91 -1.28 -5.25
CA THR A 77 2.61 -1.62 -6.48
C THR A 77 1.90 -1.02 -7.70
N SER A 78 0.59 -1.22 -7.83
CA SER A 78 -0.19 -0.67 -8.95
C SER A 78 -0.14 0.84 -9.01
N LEU A 79 -0.27 1.52 -7.87
CA LEU A 79 -0.20 2.99 -7.80
C LEU A 79 1.18 3.49 -8.24
N VAL A 80 2.25 2.95 -7.68
CA VAL A 80 3.62 3.39 -7.97
C VAL A 80 4.00 3.11 -9.43
N GLN A 81 3.64 1.95 -9.99
CA GLN A 81 3.88 1.63 -11.40
C GLN A 81 3.13 2.55 -12.36
N ASN A 82 2.01 3.13 -11.92
CA ASN A 82 1.22 4.09 -12.70
C ASN A 82 1.55 5.54 -12.32
N ASN A 83 2.79 5.80 -11.89
CA ASN A 83 3.36 7.13 -11.63
C ASN A 83 2.67 7.92 -10.50
N VAL A 84 1.98 7.25 -9.58
CA VAL A 84 1.42 7.90 -8.40
C VAL A 84 2.52 8.12 -7.38
N LYS A 85 2.98 9.37 -7.25
CA LYS A 85 4.00 9.74 -6.26
C LYS A 85 3.40 9.70 -4.84
N LEU A 86 4.06 8.96 -3.95
CA LEU A 86 3.73 8.99 -2.52
C LEU A 86 4.25 10.30 -1.92
N GLN A 87 3.39 11.07 -1.27
CA GLN A 87 3.80 12.28 -0.55
C GLN A 87 4.67 11.91 0.66
N HIS A 88 5.56 12.80 1.10
CA HIS A 88 6.56 12.51 2.15
C HIS A 88 5.99 11.83 3.41
N GLN A 89 4.87 12.34 3.95
CA GLN A 89 4.24 11.74 5.14
C GLN A 89 3.59 10.38 4.86
N THR A 90 3.02 10.20 3.67
CA THR A 90 2.46 8.91 3.23
C THR A 90 3.57 7.89 3.04
N PHE A 91 4.66 8.30 2.41
CA PHE A 91 5.84 7.47 2.22
C PHE A 91 6.44 7.02 3.57
N ALA A 92 6.54 7.91 4.55
CA ALA A 92 6.99 7.55 5.90
C ALA A 92 6.10 6.47 6.54
N SER A 93 4.77 6.58 6.36
CA SER A 93 3.80 5.61 6.88
C SER A 93 3.94 4.25 6.18
N VAL A 94 4.06 4.26 4.84
CA VAL A 94 4.27 3.05 4.02
C VAL A 94 5.59 2.38 4.37
N LYS A 95 6.66 3.17 4.56
CA LYS A 95 7.98 2.66 4.97
C LYS A 95 7.91 1.97 6.32
N GLN A 96 7.29 2.59 7.33
CA GLN A 96 7.15 2.01 8.66
C GLN A 96 6.36 0.70 8.59
N TRP A 97 5.23 0.71 7.88
CA TRP A 97 4.41 -0.49 7.69
C TRP A 97 5.16 -1.62 6.98
N LEU A 98 5.91 -1.31 5.91
CA LEU A 98 6.73 -2.29 5.19
C LEU A 98 7.78 -2.94 6.10
N LEU A 99 8.44 -2.17 6.97
CA LEU A 99 9.40 -2.71 7.93
C LEU A 99 8.71 -3.69 8.89
N GLU A 100 7.58 -3.29 9.47
CA GLU A 100 6.82 -4.11 10.42
C GLU A 100 6.38 -5.46 9.80
N ILE A 101 5.78 -5.43 8.61
CA ILE A 101 5.32 -6.65 7.95
C ILE A 101 6.48 -7.53 7.45
N THR A 102 7.63 -6.95 7.10
CA THR A 102 8.79 -7.76 6.69
C THR A 102 9.36 -8.51 7.89
N GLU A 103 9.32 -7.90 9.09
CA GLU A 103 9.76 -8.54 10.33
C GLU A 103 8.80 -9.62 10.84
N SER A 104 7.49 -9.36 10.76
CA SER A 104 6.50 -10.09 11.56
C SER A 104 5.47 -10.88 10.76
N ALA A 105 5.36 -10.67 9.45
CA ALA A 105 4.33 -11.34 8.66
C ALA A 105 4.72 -12.78 8.31
N LEU A 106 3.68 -13.61 8.11
CA LEU A 106 3.85 -15.01 7.70
C LEU A 106 4.55 -15.12 6.33
N PRO A 107 5.37 -16.17 6.09
CA PRO A 107 6.12 -16.32 4.84
C PRO A 107 5.29 -16.25 3.55
N ILE A 108 3.99 -16.59 3.62
CA ILE A 108 3.07 -16.57 2.48
C ILE A 108 2.97 -15.19 1.81
N VAL A 109 3.20 -14.09 2.55
CA VAL A 109 3.11 -12.73 2.00
C VAL A 109 4.46 -12.14 1.60
N HIS A 110 5.58 -12.80 1.88
CA HIS A 110 6.93 -12.25 1.67
C HIS A 110 7.20 -11.91 0.20
N LYS A 111 6.67 -12.71 -0.72
CA LYS A 111 6.77 -12.42 -2.17
C LYS A 111 6.11 -11.08 -2.52
N ASP A 112 4.92 -10.82 -2.01
CA ASP A 112 4.16 -9.59 -2.29
C ASP A 112 4.86 -8.37 -1.67
N ILE A 113 5.43 -8.53 -0.47
CA ILE A 113 6.26 -7.53 0.20
C ILE A 113 7.49 -7.19 -0.65
N LEU A 114 8.25 -8.19 -1.08
CA LEU A 114 9.47 -8.00 -1.88
C LEU A 114 9.18 -7.34 -3.24
N ILE A 115 8.08 -7.72 -3.89
CA ILE A 115 7.65 -7.08 -5.15
C ILE A 115 7.33 -5.61 -4.91
N THR A 116 6.59 -5.30 -3.85
CA THR A 116 6.22 -3.92 -3.49
C THR A 116 7.44 -3.09 -3.15
N LEU A 117 8.36 -3.62 -2.34
CA LEU A 117 9.63 -2.98 -2.02
C LEU A 117 10.44 -2.68 -3.27
N LYS A 118 10.64 -3.67 -4.14
CA LYS A 118 11.35 -3.49 -5.41
C LYS A 118 10.69 -2.40 -6.26
N CYS A 119 9.36 -2.43 -6.37
CA CYS A 119 8.61 -1.44 -7.13
C CYS A 119 8.83 -0.02 -6.60
N ILE A 120 8.72 0.16 -5.29
CA ILE A 120 8.94 1.45 -4.63
C ILE A 120 10.38 1.93 -4.84
N LEU A 121 11.37 1.06 -4.63
CA LEU A 121 12.79 1.41 -4.77
C LEU A 121 13.16 1.85 -6.19
N VAL A 122 12.57 1.24 -7.22
CA VAL A 122 12.85 1.58 -8.63
C VAL A 122 12.22 2.92 -9.05
N ASN A 123 11.13 3.33 -8.39
CA ASN A 123 10.33 4.49 -8.79
C ASN A 123 10.47 5.71 -7.85
N ILE A 124 11.32 5.63 -6.82
CA ILE A 124 11.64 6.77 -5.97
C ILE A 124 12.81 7.55 -6.56
N GLU A 125 12.69 8.88 -6.54
CA GLU A 125 13.81 9.80 -6.82
C GLU A 125 14.81 9.73 -5.64
N PHE A 126 16.08 9.41 -5.95
CA PHE A 126 17.15 9.01 -5.02
C PHE A 126 17.67 10.11 -4.06
N ASP A 127 16.85 11.10 -3.70
CA ASP A 127 17.28 12.20 -2.82
C ASP A 127 17.19 11.86 -1.32
N ASP A 128 16.60 10.71 -0.97
CA ASP A 128 16.38 10.29 0.42
C ASP A 128 17.39 9.20 0.87
N ILE A 129 18.46 9.63 1.55
CA ILE A 129 19.55 8.80 2.15
C ILE A 129 19.02 7.68 3.08
N ASN A 130 17.75 7.76 3.47
CA ASN A 130 17.03 6.81 4.32
C ASN A 130 16.59 5.50 3.64
N LEU A 131 16.91 5.28 2.36
CA LEU A 131 16.67 4.01 1.63
C LEU A 131 17.67 2.92 2.00
N VAL A 132 18.85 3.30 2.49
CA VAL A 132 19.93 2.38 2.87
C VAL A 132 19.47 1.37 3.92
N SER A 133 18.68 1.80 4.91
CA SER A 133 18.17 0.89 5.96
C SER A 133 17.22 -0.18 5.41
N ILE A 134 16.39 0.14 4.42
CA ILE A 134 15.51 -0.83 3.77
C ILE A 134 16.33 -1.83 2.94
N ILE A 135 17.33 -1.36 2.20
CA ILE A 135 18.19 -2.21 1.36
C ILE A 135 19.06 -3.16 2.20
N PHE A 136 19.64 -2.68 3.31
CA PHE A 136 20.39 -3.53 4.23
C PHE A 136 19.48 -4.56 4.93
N PHE A 137 18.24 -4.20 5.20
CA PHE A 137 17.26 -5.11 5.78
C PHE A 137 16.86 -6.23 4.80
N ILE A 138 16.59 -5.91 3.54
CA ILE A 138 16.29 -6.92 2.50
C ILE A 138 17.44 -7.92 2.35
N LYS A 139 18.70 -7.47 2.43
CA LYS A 139 19.87 -8.37 2.40
C LYS A 139 19.91 -9.39 3.54
N LYS A 140 19.30 -9.09 4.70
CA LYS A 140 19.26 -10.00 5.86
C LYS A 140 18.21 -11.12 5.72
N TYR A 141 17.19 -10.93 4.88
CA TYR A 141 16.06 -11.88 4.74
C TYR A 141 16.02 -12.59 3.38
N VAL A 142 16.85 -12.18 2.41
CA VAL A 142 16.94 -12.77 1.06
C VAL A 142 18.20 -13.64 0.89
N MET A 143 19.12 -13.66 1.87
CA MET A 143 20.33 -14.50 1.91
C MET A 143 20.26 -15.48 3.07
#